data_AF-A0A916DQG3-F1
#
_entry.id   AF-A0A916DQG3-F1
#
_cell.length_a   1.000
_cell.length_b   1.000
_cell.length_c   1.000
_cell.angle_alpha   90.00
_cell.angle_beta   90.00
_cell.angle_gamma   90.00
#
_symmetry.space_group_name_H-M   'P 1'
#
loop_
_entity.id
_entity.type
_entity.pdbx_description
1 polymer ?
#
loop_
_entity_poly.entity_id
_entity_poly.type
_entity_poly.pdbx_seq_one_letter_code
_entity_poly.pdbx_strand_id
1 'polypeptide(L)'
;MLLDGKSIGVLGELHPLWVQKYDLGATPTVFEIDLDALLATPMPEYHEVSRYPAVVRDIALVTSQGQALQPLLDAMKAAAPAIVQEVCLFDVFQGKGLAEGQKSLAFRVVMQD
;
A
#
# COMPACT_ATOMS: atom_id res chain seq x y z
N MET A 1 11.86 0.68 -5.15
CA MET A 1 11.36 0.23 -3.83
C MET A 1 12.05 1.07 -2.77
N LEU A 2 11.31 1.62 -1.80
CA LEU A 2 11.88 2.53 -0.79
C LEU A 2 11.64 1.99 0.62
N LEU A 3 12.64 2.13 1.49
CA LEU A 3 12.55 1.95 2.95
C LEU A 3 13.06 3.24 3.61
N ASP A 4 12.20 3.89 4.41
CA ASP A 4 12.49 5.19 5.04
C ASP A 4 13.08 6.25 4.06
N GLY A 5 12.51 6.29 2.85
CA GLY A 5 12.94 7.20 1.78
C GLY A 5 14.24 6.81 1.07
N LYS A 6 14.91 5.73 1.48
CA LYS A 6 16.10 5.19 0.81
C LYS A 6 15.72 4.12 -0.19
N SER A 7 16.34 4.17 -1.38
CA SER A 7 16.17 3.12 -2.40
C SER A 7 16.87 1.84 -1.95
N ILE A 8 16.10 0.77 -1.77
CA ILE A 8 16.60 -0.54 -1.34
C ILE A 8 16.47 -1.60 -2.44
N GLY A 9 16.01 -1.23 -3.63
CA GLY A 9 15.76 -2.22 -4.66
C GLY A 9 14.84 -1.78 -5.78
N VAL A 10 14.67 -2.67 -6.74
CA VAL A 10 13.84 -2.50 -7.93
C VAL A 10 12.89 -3.68 -8.10
N LEU A 11 11.72 -3.42 -8.66
CA LEU A 11 10.72 -4.41 -9.04
C LEU A 11 10.10 -3.92 -10.34
N GLY A 12 10.01 -4.77 -11.34
CA GLY A 12 9.36 -4.40 -12.59
C GLY A 12 9.43 -5.48 -13.64
N GLU A 13 8.77 -5.22 -14.75
CA GLU A 13 8.83 -6.06 -15.93
C GLU A 13 10.13 -5.80 -16.70
N LEU A 14 10.72 -6.86 -17.24
CA LEU A 14 11.90 -6.71 -18.09
C LEU A 14 11.51 -6.00 -19.40
N HIS A 15 12.30 -5.01 -19.79
CA HIS A 15 12.04 -4.24 -21.00
C HIS A 15 11.95 -5.17 -22.25
N PRO A 16 10.95 -4.99 -23.15
CA PRO A 16 10.66 -5.91 -24.26
C PRO A 16 11.87 -6.23 -25.16
N LEU A 17 12.76 -5.26 -25.34
CA LEU A 17 14.03 -5.44 -26.08
C LEU A 17 14.86 -6.62 -25.54
N TRP A 18 14.94 -6.79 -24.21
CA TRP A 18 15.71 -7.87 -23.59
C TRP A 18 14.96 -9.18 -23.62
N VAL A 19 13.62 -9.15 -23.49
CA VAL A 19 12.74 -10.32 -23.66
C VAL A 19 12.98 -10.96 -25.02
N GLN A 20 13.00 -10.14 -26.08
CA GLN A 20 13.29 -10.60 -27.44
C GLN A 20 14.73 -11.07 -27.60
N LYS A 21 15.70 -10.31 -27.07
CA LYS A 21 17.13 -10.66 -27.19
C LYS A 21 17.47 -12.00 -26.54
N TYR A 22 16.81 -12.35 -25.44
CA TYR A 22 17.05 -13.58 -24.69
C TYR A 22 16.04 -14.70 -24.98
N ASP A 23 15.19 -14.53 -25.99
CA ASP A 23 14.16 -15.50 -26.40
C ASP A 23 13.28 -15.97 -25.22
N LEU A 24 12.87 -15.03 -24.38
CA LEU A 24 12.04 -15.31 -23.22
C LEU A 24 10.57 -15.41 -23.68
N GLY A 25 9.95 -16.56 -23.45
CA GLY A 25 8.58 -16.84 -23.92
C GLY A 25 7.47 -15.96 -23.34
N ALA A 26 7.73 -15.28 -22.22
CA ALA A 26 6.84 -14.29 -21.61
C ALA A 26 7.66 -13.16 -21.01
N THR A 27 7.05 -11.99 -20.80
CA THR A 27 7.67 -10.85 -20.11
C THR A 27 7.89 -11.21 -18.63
N PRO A 28 9.14 -11.45 -18.17
CA PRO A 28 9.37 -11.79 -16.78
C PRO A 28 9.23 -10.54 -15.90
N THR A 29 8.63 -10.73 -14.73
CA THR A 29 8.72 -9.76 -13.64
C THR A 29 9.96 -10.08 -12.81
N VAL A 30 10.87 -9.10 -12.70
CA VAL A 30 12.14 -9.23 -11.98
C VAL A 30 12.16 -8.27 -10.79
N PHE A 31 12.90 -8.65 -9.75
CA PHE A 31 13.14 -7.79 -8.60
C PHE A 31 14.53 -8.02 -8.01
N GLU A 32 15.06 -7.00 -7.35
CA GLU A 32 16.29 -7.04 -6.57
C GLU A 32 16.08 -6.19 -5.31
N ILE A 33 16.56 -6.67 -4.17
CA ILE A 33 16.43 -5.99 -2.87
C ILE A 33 17.74 -6.15 -2.10
N ASP A 34 18.17 -5.07 -1.46
CA ASP A 34 19.27 -5.06 -0.50
C ASP A 34 18.90 -5.87 0.74
N LEU A 35 19.60 -6.99 0.95
CA LEU A 35 19.37 -7.90 2.06
C LEU A 35 19.75 -7.27 3.41
N ASP A 36 20.83 -6.50 3.48
CA ASP A 36 21.29 -5.90 4.73
C ASP A 36 20.26 -4.90 5.25
N ALA A 37 19.62 -4.16 4.35
CA ALA A 37 18.52 -3.27 4.68
C ALA A 37 17.30 -4.01 5.28
N LEU A 38 16.98 -5.22 4.79
CA LEU A 38 15.89 -6.03 5.32
C LEU A 38 16.24 -6.63 6.71
N LEU A 39 17.48 -7.06 6.89
CA LEU A 39 17.92 -7.69 8.14
C LEU A 39 18.08 -6.68 9.29
N ALA A 40 18.14 -5.38 8.99
CA ALA A 40 18.18 -4.30 9.99
C ALA A 40 16.81 -4.04 10.68
N THR A 41 15.78 -4.82 10.38
CA THR A 41 14.44 -4.65 10.97
C THR A 41 14.46 -4.89 12.49
N PRO A 42 13.87 -4.00 13.31
CA PRO A 42 13.80 -4.19 14.76
C PRO A 42 13.03 -5.46 15.12
N MET A 43 13.43 -6.11 16.22
CA MET A 43 12.67 -7.24 16.76
C MET A 43 11.31 -6.75 17.27
N PRO A 44 10.24 -7.57 17.14
CA PRO A 44 8.94 -7.21 17.65
C PRO A 44 9.02 -7.03 19.18
N GLU A 45 8.56 -5.88 19.65
CA GLU A 45 8.43 -5.59 21.08
C GLU A 45 7.08 -6.05 21.60
N TYR A 46 7.02 -6.39 22.88
CA TYR A 46 5.77 -6.73 23.53
C TYR A 46 4.90 -5.48 23.66
N HIS A 47 3.65 -5.58 23.21
CA HIS A 47 2.62 -4.59 23.46
C HIS A 47 1.43 -5.27 24.13
N GLU A 48 0.78 -4.57 25.07
CA GLU A 48 -0.42 -5.10 25.73
C GLU A 48 -1.53 -5.29 24.68
N VAL A 49 -2.10 -6.49 24.66
CA VAL A 49 -3.23 -6.80 23.77
C VAL A 49 -4.50 -6.26 24.42
N SER A 50 -5.24 -5.44 23.69
CA SER A 50 -6.52 -4.92 24.16
C SER A 50 -7.48 -6.06 24.53
N ARG A 51 -8.19 -5.87 25.66
CA ARG A 51 -9.22 -6.80 26.15
C ARG A 51 -10.60 -6.48 25.57
N TYR A 52 -10.72 -5.39 24.82
CA TYR A 52 -11.98 -4.91 24.24
C TYR A 52 -12.08 -5.34 22.78
N PRO A 53 -13.29 -5.59 22.27
CA PRO A 53 -13.47 -5.93 20.86
C PRO A 53 -13.11 -4.74 19.96
N ALA A 54 -12.47 -5.01 18.83
CA ALA A 54 -12.19 -4.00 17.82
C ALA A 54 -13.48 -3.53 17.11
N VAL A 55 -13.55 -2.25 16.81
CA VAL A 55 -14.61 -1.62 16.01
C VAL A 55 -14.08 -1.36 14.61
N VAL A 56 -14.80 -1.84 13.60
CA VAL A 56 -14.45 -1.66 12.19
C VAL A 56 -15.39 -0.65 11.55
N ARG A 57 -14.83 0.33 10.83
CA ARG A 57 -15.59 1.27 10.00
C ARG A 57 -15.02 1.29 8.60
N ASP A 58 -15.91 1.17 7.62
CA ASP A 58 -15.54 1.33 6.22
C ASP A 58 -15.88 2.76 5.76
N ILE A 59 -14.95 3.37 5.03
CA ILE A 59 -15.06 4.74 4.52
C ILE A 59 -14.73 4.73 3.03
N ALA A 60 -15.62 5.30 2.21
CA ALA A 60 -15.37 5.48 0.79
C ALA A 60 -14.96 6.94 0.51
N LEU A 61 -13.83 7.13 -0.17
CA LEU A 61 -13.35 8.43 -0.61
C LEU A 61 -13.31 8.50 -2.13
N VAL A 62 -14.02 9.47 -2.70
CA VAL A 62 -13.95 9.77 -4.13
C VAL A 62 -12.82 10.76 -4.39
N THR A 63 -11.92 10.41 -5.29
CA THR A 63 -10.75 11.23 -5.65
C THR A 63 -10.43 11.13 -7.14
N SER A 64 -9.50 11.96 -7.63
CA SER A 64 -9.01 11.88 -9.00
C SER A 64 -8.31 10.54 -9.27
N GLN A 65 -8.48 10.01 -10.48
CA GLN A 65 -7.85 8.75 -10.90
C GLN A 65 -6.31 8.80 -10.79
N GLY A 66 -5.71 9.97 -11.03
CA GLY A 66 -4.25 10.18 -10.92
C GLY A 66 -3.72 10.30 -9.50
N GLN A 67 -4.59 10.39 -8.49
CA GLN A 67 -4.16 10.49 -7.10
C GLN A 67 -3.47 9.19 -6.65
N ALA A 68 -2.22 9.31 -6.21
CA ALA A 68 -1.48 8.20 -5.61
C ALA A 68 -2.09 7.82 -4.25
N LEU A 69 -2.09 6.52 -3.95
CA LEU A 69 -2.63 5.97 -2.71
C LEU A 69 -1.76 6.33 -1.49
N GLN A 70 -0.44 6.26 -1.63
CA GLN A 70 0.48 6.42 -0.49
C GLN A 70 0.30 7.76 0.24
N PRO A 71 0.29 8.93 -0.45
CA PRO A 71 0.07 10.21 0.23
C PRO A 71 -1.28 10.29 0.95
N LEU A 72 -2.30 9.60 0.44
CA LEU A 72 -3.61 9.55 1.07
C LEU A 72 -3.59 8.70 2.35
N LEU A 73 -2.96 7.52 2.30
CA LEU A 73 -2.76 6.68 3.48
C LEU A 73 -1.93 7.41 4.54
N ASP A 74 -0.86 8.12 4.14
CA ASP A 74 -0.02 8.89 5.06
C ASP A 74 -0.83 10.01 5.74
N ALA A 75 -1.65 10.73 4.98
CA ALA A 75 -2.54 11.76 5.52
C ALA A 75 -3.60 11.18 6.47
N MET A 76 -4.19 10.03 6.13
CA MET A 76 -5.16 9.35 7.01
C MET A 76 -4.50 8.90 8.33
N LYS A 77 -3.30 8.32 8.26
CA LYS A 77 -2.53 7.90 9.45
C LYS A 77 -2.13 9.09 10.31
N ALA A 78 -1.69 10.19 9.70
CA ALA A 78 -1.32 11.41 10.43
C ALA A 78 -2.50 12.07 11.17
N ALA A 79 -3.72 11.94 10.62
CA ALA A 79 -4.94 12.46 11.24
C ALA A 79 -5.62 11.45 12.20
N ALA A 80 -5.14 10.22 12.26
CA ALA A 80 -5.80 9.15 13.00
C ALA A 80 -5.59 9.32 14.53
N PRO A 81 -6.66 9.21 15.35
CA PRO A 81 -6.51 9.18 16.80
C PRO A 81 -5.81 7.88 17.24
N ALA A 82 -5.25 7.87 18.46
CA ALA A 82 -4.48 6.75 18.99
C ALA A 82 -5.22 5.40 19.00
N ILE A 83 -6.56 5.43 19.06
CA ILE A 83 -7.40 4.22 19.01
C ILE A 83 -7.40 3.54 17.63
N VAL A 84 -7.00 4.23 16.56
CA VAL A 84 -6.95 3.62 15.22
C VAL A 84 -5.68 2.79 15.12
N GLN A 85 -5.85 1.47 15.03
CA GLN A 85 -4.75 0.53 14.89
C GLN A 85 -4.36 0.30 13.43
N GLU A 86 -5.35 0.32 12.53
CA GLU A 86 -5.11 -0.01 11.12
C GLU A 86 -6.02 0.83 10.20
N VAL A 87 -5.43 1.24 9.07
CA VAL A 87 -6.15 1.80 7.92
C VAL A 87 -5.66 1.06 6.68
N CYS A 88 -6.55 0.31 6.03
CA CYS A 88 -6.21 -0.46 4.84
C CYS A 88 -7.22 -0.22 3.70
N LEU A 89 -6.70 -0.07 2.48
CA LEU A 89 -7.51 -0.02 1.27
C LEU A 89 -7.95 -1.44 0.91
N PHE A 90 -9.25 -1.66 0.72
CA PHE A 90 -9.78 -2.97 0.33
C PHE A 90 -10.54 -2.98 -1.00
N ASP A 91 -10.98 -1.82 -1.50
CA ASP A 91 -11.66 -1.73 -2.79
C ASP A 91 -11.32 -0.44 -3.55
N VAL A 92 -11.28 -0.56 -4.88
CA VAL A 92 -11.07 0.54 -5.82
C VAL A 92 -12.13 0.44 -6.90
N PHE A 93 -13.11 1.33 -6.85
CA PHE A 93 -14.19 1.38 -7.82
C PHE A 93 -13.98 2.49 -8.85
N GLN A 94 -14.09 2.12 -10.13
CA GLN A 94 -14.10 3.02 -11.28
C GLN A 94 -15.26 2.60 -12.18
N GLY A 95 -16.23 3.48 -12.40
CA GLY A 95 -17.38 3.12 -13.23
C GLY A 95 -18.58 4.05 -13.11
N LYS A 96 -19.72 3.54 -13.59
CA LYS A 96 -21.00 4.27 -13.63
C LYS A 96 -21.38 4.76 -12.23
N GLY A 97 -21.69 6.06 -12.13
CA GLY A 97 -22.01 6.73 -10.86
C GLY A 97 -20.91 7.65 -10.33
N LEU A 98 -19.70 7.58 -10.90
CA LEU A 98 -18.63 8.54 -10.64
C LEU A 98 -18.48 9.51 -11.82
N ALA A 99 -18.01 10.73 -11.55
CA ALA A 99 -17.68 11.67 -12.61
C ALA A 99 -16.45 11.17 -13.40
N GLU A 100 -16.30 11.65 -14.63
CA GLU A 100 -15.16 11.30 -15.47
C GLU A 100 -13.84 11.68 -14.81
N GLY A 101 -12.85 10.77 -14.86
CA GLY A 101 -11.55 10.96 -14.20
C GLY A 101 -11.57 10.78 -12.67
N GLN A 102 -12.66 10.28 -12.08
CA GLN A 102 -12.73 9.95 -10.66
C GLN A 102 -12.66 8.44 -10.40
N LYS A 103 -12.18 8.09 -9.21
CA LYS A 103 -12.23 6.75 -8.63
C LYS A 103 -12.71 6.85 -7.18
N SER A 104 -13.40 5.82 -6.71
CA SER A 104 -13.72 5.65 -5.29
C SER A 104 -12.76 4.66 -4.66
N LEU A 105 -12.21 5.01 -3.51
CA LEU A 105 -11.30 4.19 -2.73
C LEU A 105 -12.00 3.83 -1.41
N ALA A 106 -12.21 2.54 -1.15
CA ALA A 106 -12.80 2.08 0.09
C ALA A 106 -11.72 1.64 1.07
N PHE A 107 -11.73 2.27 2.25
CA PHE A 107 -10.80 2.00 3.34
C PHE A 107 -11.53 1.35 4.49
N ARG A 108 -10.89 0.36 5.10
CA ARG A 108 -11.28 -0.19 6.37
C ARG A 108 -10.43 0.44 7.45
N VAL A 109 -11.09 0.95 8.48
CA VAL A 109 -10.46 1.53 9.66
C VAL A 109 -10.79 0.66 10.86
N VAL A 110 -9.76 0.08 11.48
CA VAL A 110 -9.88 -0.73 12.68
C VAL A 110 -9.51 0.14 13.87
N MET A 111 -10.44 0.24 14.82
CA MET A 111 -10.28 1.02 16.05
C MET A 111 -10.39 0.11 17.27
N GLN A 112 -9.45 0.21 18.18
CA GLN A 112 -9.40 -0.56 19.40
C GLN A 112 -8.50 0.15 20.41
N ASP A 113 -8.98 0.25 21.65
CA ASP A 113 -8.29 0.85 22.80
C ASP A 113 -7.70 -0.26 23.69
#